data_AF-A0A9C8WIM5-F1
#
_entry.id   AF-A0A9C8WIM5-F1
#
_cell.length_a   1.000
_cell.length_b   1.000
_cell.length_c   1.000
_cell.angle_alpha   90.00
_cell.angle_beta   90.00
_cell.angle_gamma   90.00
#
_symmetry.space_group_name_H-M   'P 1'
#
loop_
_entity.id
_entity.type
_entity.pdbx_description
1 polymer ?
#
loop_
_entity_poly.entity_id
_entity_poly.type
_entity_poly.pdbx_seq_one_letter_code
_entity_poly.pdbx_strand_id
1 'polypeptide(L)'
;VTVERFYTRDGDLLRLERAAYTPAPAEGLAGYCALMADHAAHFWGPQAAVQVMEALLPLWPPEKMADGKPPAADALDEWRYRIGLYALLDGNEEKARRYLEQVVSQPVTPLSRWIAPANALLENYRTPADLYRLCLDAPSCEMRPAFQMLVESLGGRALQTPLVTLEEYGVSIRSTGLFDFEGDGTPERWVVVRHRPQDALEFWILAQAPAGASAFFVSTVERNITPLYRFEGLPGAPVVWLGNVVPFSLRRTAGGEIFLRFETPRYFDDLYTEYVLGTVERGLFFEGMPPAEAQSRLQTLTGSERFTCITNPQSCPRAYALLGLAADLNGDTRVAIAGYMEAWRKTPQSPYAILARLRVRRNPTLPTYTPTPTATFTSTPTPTITYTPTITPTPTITNTPDPNASPTPSPSPTLTPTPTPAS
;
A
#
# COMPACT_ATOMS: atom_id res chain seq x y z
N VAL A 1 10.41 -5.27 20.39
CA VAL A 1 9.15 -5.82 20.94
C VAL A 1 9.09 -7.27 20.55
N THR A 2 8.83 -8.16 21.50
CA THR A 2 8.44 -9.53 21.18
C THR A 2 6.94 -9.54 20.98
N VAL A 3 6.48 -10.05 19.82
CA VAL A 3 5.06 -10.15 19.48
C VAL A 3 4.71 -11.63 19.38
N GLU A 4 3.84 -12.10 20.26
CA GLU A 4 3.32 -13.46 20.23
C GLU A 4 1.87 -13.42 19.74
N ARG A 5 1.57 -14.18 18.68
CA ARG A 5 0.23 -14.26 18.10
C ARG A 5 -0.24 -15.70 18.10
N PHE A 6 -1.45 -15.91 18.60
CA PHE A 6 -2.09 -17.22 18.66
C PHE A 6 -3.24 -17.19 17.66
N TYR A 7 -3.24 -18.18 16.77
CA TYR A 7 -4.21 -18.29 15.70
C TYR A 7 -5.02 -19.56 15.85
N THR A 8 -6.32 -19.46 15.60
CA THR A 8 -7.19 -20.60 15.38
C THR A 8 -7.44 -20.77 13.89
N ARG A 9 -7.50 -22.01 13.43
CA ARG A 9 -7.82 -22.32 12.03
C ARG A 9 -9.33 -22.34 11.87
N ASP A 10 -9.85 -21.54 10.95
CA ASP A 10 -11.26 -21.51 10.54
C ASP A 10 -11.34 -21.80 9.03
N GLY A 11 -11.53 -23.06 8.68
CA GLY A 11 -11.41 -23.55 7.30
C GLY A 11 -10.01 -23.30 6.71
N ASP A 12 -9.96 -22.45 5.69
CA ASP A 12 -8.73 -22.03 4.99
C ASP A 12 -8.13 -20.72 5.54
N LEU A 13 -8.74 -20.14 6.57
CA LEU A 13 -8.30 -18.90 7.19
C LEU A 13 -7.67 -19.15 8.56
N LEU A 14 -6.68 -18.32 8.90
CA LEU A 14 -6.15 -18.22 10.26
C LEU A 14 -6.79 -17.00 10.92
N ARG A 15 -7.59 -17.24 11.96
CA ARG A 15 -8.18 -16.17 12.76
C ARG A 15 -7.26 -15.86 13.93
N LEU A 16 -6.91 -14.59 14.11
CA LEU A 16 -6.16 -14.16 15.29
C LEU A 16 -7.06 -14.27 16.52
N GLU A 17 -6.69 -15.13 17.47
CA GLU A 17 -7.45 -15.32 18.71
C GLU A 17 -6.95 -14.38 19.80
N ARG A 18 -5.64 -14.29 19.98
CA ARG A 18 -5.01 -13.33 20.90
C ARG A 18 -3.65 -12.91 20.38
N ALA A 19 -3.25 -11.70 20.73
CA ALA A 19 -1.89 -11.20 20.56
C ALA A 19 -1.36 -10.65 21.89
N ALA A 20 -0.11 -10.98 22.21
CA ALA A 20 0.62 -10.45 23.35
C ALA A 20 1.82 -9.64 22.86
N TYR A 21 1.99 -8.45 23.43
CA TYR A 21 3.07 -7.53 23.07
C TYR A 21 3.95 -7.28 24.28
N THR A 22 5.20 -7.72 24.22
CA THR A 22 6.18 -7.55 25.31
C THR A 22 7.31 -6.65 24.84
N PRO A 23 7.22 -5.33 25.07
CA PRO A 23 8.33 -4.43 24.80
C PRO A 23 9.45 -4.64 25.81
N ALA A 24 10.69 -4.70 25.31
CA ALA A 24 11.91 -4.74 26.11
C ALA A 24 12.92 -3.78 25.45
N PRO A 25 12.84 -2.48 25.77
CA PRO A 25 13.79 -1.52 25.20
C PRO A 25 15.20 -1.85 25.70
N ALA A 26 16.19 -1.79 24.81
CA ALA A 26 17.59 -1.88 25.22
C ALA A 26 17.95 -0.67 26.09
N GLU A 27 18.98 -0.81 26.92
CA GLU A 27 19.50 0.29 27.73
C GLU A 27 19.82 1.52 26.86
N GLY A 28 19.43 2.71 27.32
CA GLY A 28 19.58 3.95 26.57
C GLY A 28 18.56 4.19 25.44
N LEU A 29 17.70 3.23 25.10
CA LEU A 29 16.67 3.40 24.05
C LEU A 29 15.28 3.76 24.59
N ALA A 30 15.14 4.06 25.89
CA ALA A 30 13.86 4.41 26.49
C ALA A 30 13.22 5.65 25.83
N GLY A 31 14.03 6.59 25.33
CA GLY A 31 13.58 7.76 24.55
C GLY A 31 12.78 7.45 23.28
N TYR A 32 12.90 6.24 22.72
CA TYR A 32 12.19 5.79 21.52
C TYR A 32 10.88 5.05 21.82
N CYS A 33 10.53 4.86 23.10
CA CYS A 33 9.33 4.11 23.50
C CYS A 33 8.03 4.74 22.98
N ALA A 34 7.96 6.08 22.87
CA ALA A 34 6.80 6.77 22.29
C ALA A 34 6.55 6.37 20.84
N LEU A 35 7.60 6.33 19.99
CA LEU A 35 7.47 5.95 18.58
C LEU A 35 6.92 4.53 18.41
N MET A 36 7.25 3.64 19.33
CA MET A 36 6.76 2.28 19.33
C MET A 36 5.30 2.19 19.78
N ALA A 37 4.88 3.01 20.76
CA ALA A 37 3.47 3.14 21.13
C ALA A 37 2.65 3.75 20.00
N ASP A 38 3.17 4.77 19.31
CA ASP A 38 2.55 5.39 18.14
C ASP A 38 2.39 4.37 16.99
N HIS A 39 3.45 3.59 16.72
CA HIS A 39 3.39 2.50 15.74
C HIS A 39 2.33 1.44 16.13
N ALA A 40 2.28 1.04 17.40
CA ALA A 40 1.28 0.08 17.86
C ALA A 40 -0.15 0.63 17.67
N ALA A 41 -0.39 1.89 18.04
CA ALA A 41 -1.70 2.54 17.86
C ALA A 41 -2.11 2.60 16.38
N HIS A 42 -1.18 2.96 15.49
CA HIS A 42 -1.50 3.17 14.08
C HIS A 42 -1.61 1.87 13.27
N PHE A 43 -0.79 0.85 13.57
CA PHE A 43 -0.66 -0.34 12.74
C PHE A 43 -1.15 -1.63 13.39
N TRP A 44 -1.18 -1.71 14.72
CA TRP A 44 -1.58 -2.94 15.45
C TRP A 44 -2.93 -2.79 16.17
N GLY A 45 -3.40 -1.55 16.33
CA GLY A 45 -4.69 -1.20 16.90
C GLY A 45 -4.64 -0.79 18.38
N PRO A 46 -5.76 -0.29 18.93
CA PRO A 46 -5.82 0.26 20.28
C PRO A 46 -5.42 -0.73 21.38
N GLN A 47 -5.85 -1.99 21.27
CA GLN A 47 -5.48 -3.05 22.21
C GLN A 47 -3.97 -3.22 22.36
N ALA A 48 -3.27 -3.26 21.21
CA ALA A 48 -1.83 -3.44 21.16
C ALA A 48 -1.11 -2.23 21.73
N ALA A 49 -1.59 -1.02 21.42
CA ALA A 49 -1.08 0.22 21.99
C ALA A 49 -1.19 0.22 23.52
N VAL A 50 -2.36 -0.14 24.08
CA VAL A 50 -2.55 -0.24 25.53
C VAL A 50 -1.56 -1.22 26.15
N GLN A 51 -1.41 -2.44 25.61
CA GLN A 51 -0.47 -3.43 26.16
C GLN A 51 0.99 -2.92 26.12
N VAL A 52 1.41 -2.34 25.01
CA VAL A 52 2.75 -1.77 24.85
C VAL A 52 2.98 -0.62 25.84
N MET A 53 2.01 0.29 25.97
CA MET A 53 2.12 1.46 26.82
C MET A 53 2.09 1.11 28.32
N GLU A 54 1.24 0.17 28.74
CA GLU A 54 1.20 -0.33 30.11
C GLU A 54 2.53 -1.01 30.49
N ALA A 55 3.10 -1.83 29.61
CA ALA A 55 4.38 -2.50 29.85
C ALA A 55 5.56 -1.53 29.95
N LEU A 56 5.50 -0.39 29.25
CA LEU A 56 6.52 0.66 29.30
C LEU A 56 6.30 1.69 30.42
N LEU A 57 5.14 1.70 31.07
CA LEU A 57 4.79 2.68 32.10
C LEU A 57 5.83 2.79 33.22
N PRO A 58 6.46 1.71 33.73
CA PRO A 58 7.50 1.81 34.76
C PRO A 58 8.79 2.50 34.30
N LEU A 59 9.01 2.59 32.99
CA LEU A 59 10.20 3.21 32.37
C LEU A 59 9.90 4.62 31.85
N TRP A 60 8.68 5.13 32.05
CA TRP A 60 8.22 6.40 31.49
C TRP A 60 8.02 7.47 32.58
N PRO A 61 8.43 8.73 32.35
CA PRO A 61 9.16 9.20 31.18
C PRO A 61 10.67 8.88 31.27
N PRO A 62 11.36 8.69 30.14
CA PRO A 62 12.81 8.51 30.12
C PRO A 62 13.54 9.81 30.48
N GLU A 63 14.82 9.72 30.87
CA GLU A 63 15.64 10.92 31.14
C GLU A 63 15.76 11.85 29.93
N LYS A 64 15.82 11.26 28.73
CA LYS A 64 15.87 11.96 27.44
C LYS A 64 14.94 11.29 26.44
N MET A 65 14.24 12.13 25.68
CA MET A 65 13.43 11.72 24.52
C MET A 65 14.33 11.34 23.34
N ALA A 66 13.75 10.79 22.27
CA ALA A 66 14.49 10.44 21.05
C ALA A 66 15.26 11.62 20.41
N ASP A 67 14.85 12.87 20.66
CA ASP A 67 15.54 14.08 20.18
C ASP A 67 16.63 14.59 21.16
N GLY A 68 16.89 13.85 22.24
CA GLY A 68 17.88 14.19 23.26
C GLY A 68 17.41 15.23 24.30
N LYS A 69 16.20 15.78 24.17
CA LYS A 69 15.65 16.75 25.13
C LYS A 69 15.04 16.04 26.34
N PRO A 70 14.97 16.72 27.50
CA PRO A 70 14.21 16.20 28.63
C PRO A 70 12.71 16.10 28.25
N PRO A 71 11.98 15.12 28.81
CA PRO A 71 10.53 15.02 28.65
C PRO A 71 9.83 16.25 29.24
N ALA A 72 8.59 16.51 28.79
CA ALA A 72 7.73 17.50 29.43
C ALA A 72 7.45 17.12 30.90
N ALA A 73 7.25 18.10 31.76
CA ALA A 73 7.00 17.87 33.19
C ALA A 73 5.75 17.02 33.47
N ASP A 74 4.79 17.00 32.54
CA ASP A 74 3.55 16.25 32.58
C ASP A 74 3.52 15.06 31.60
N ALA A 75 4.69 14.59 31.11
CA ALA A 75 4.78 13.50 30.15
C ALA A 75 4.21 12.16 30.65
N LEU A 76 4.17 11.91 31.97
CA LEU A 76 3.51 10.72 32.52
C LEU A 76 1.98 10.82 32.46
N ASP A 77 1.44 12.03 32.66
CA ASP A 77 -0.01 12.26 32.54
C ASP A 77 -0.46 12.15 31.08
N GLU A 78 0.35 12.62 30.13
CA GLU A 78 0.16 12.35 28.70
C GLU A 78 0.03 10.85 28.44
N TRP A 79 0.97 10.08 28.97
CA TRP A 79 1.03 8.64 28.75
C TRP A 79 -0.20 7.93 29.33
N ARG A 80 -0.59 8.27 30.56
CA ARG A 80 -1.82 7.76 31.21
C ARG A 80 -3.07 8.16 30.45
N TYR A 81 -3.17 9.41 30.00
CA TYR A 81 -4.27 9.89 29.18
C TYR A 81 -4.42 9.07 27.90
N ARG A 82 -3.32 8.86 27.18
CA ARG A 82 -3.29 8.07 25.94
C ARG A 82 -3.68 6.60 26.19
N ILE A 83 -3.22 5.98 27.28
CA ILE A 83 -3.68 4.63 27.67
C ILE A 83 -5.20 4.65 27.90
N GLY A 84 -5.71 5.65 28.61
CA GLY A 84 -7.14 5.80 28.85
C GLY A 84 -7.95 5.92 27.57
N LEU A 85 -7.50 6.76 26.64
CA LEU A 85 -8.11 6.97 25.33
C LEU A 85 -8.08 5.70 24.45
N TYR A 86 -6.94 5.02 24.35
CA TYR A 86 -6.85 3.78 23.57
C TYR A 86 -7.63 2.63 24.23
N ALA A 87 -7.76 2.62 25.56
CA ALA A 87 -8.63 1.67 26.24
C ALA A 87 -10.11 1.92 25.92
N LEU A 88 -10.56 3.18 25.76
CA LEU A 88 -11.91 3.46 25.24
C LEU A 88 -12.07 2.94 23.82
N LEU A 89 -11.09 3.19 22.95
CA LEU A 89 -11.10 2.71 21.55
C LEU A 89 -11.04 1.18 21.44
N ASP A 90 -10.55 0.48 22.46
CA ASP A 90 -10.56 -0.98 22.59
C ASP A 90 -11.87 -1.51 23.24
N GLY A 91 -12.79 -0.61 23.64
CA GLY A 91 -14.01 -0.97 24.36
C GLY A 91 -13.81 -1.34 25.84
N ASN A 92 -12.63 -1.11 26.41
CA ASN A 92 -12.31 -1.38 27.81
C ASN A 92 -12.55 -0.14 28.69
N GLU A 93 -13.82 0.14 28.97
CA GLU A 93 -14.27 1.33 29.70
C GLU A 93 -13.73 1.40 31.13
N GLU A 94 -13.63 0.26 31.82
CA GLU A 94 -13.13 0.21 33.21
C GLU A 94 -11.65 0.63 33.26
N LYS A 95 -10.83 0.06 32.38
CA LYS A 95 -9.41 0.41 32.28
C LYS A 95 -9.27 1.88 31.89
N ALA A 96 -10.05 2.34 30.92
CA ALA A 96 -10.04 3.73 30.49
C ALA A 96 -10.32 4.70 31.63
N ARG A 97 -11.44 4.50 32.33
CA ARG A 97 -11.88 5.31 33.46
C ARG A 97 -10.80 5.39 34.52
N ARG A 98 -10.21 4.25 34.90
CA ARG A 98 -9.13 4.18 35.89
C ARG A 98 -7.94 5.07 35.53
N TYR A 99 -7.46 5.03 34.28
CA TYR A 99 -6.31 5.85 33.87
C TYR A 99 -6.66 7.33 33.74
N LEU A 100 -7.83 7.66 33.19
CA LEU A 100 -8.29 9.04 33.06
C LEU A 100 -8.52 9.68 34.44
N GLU A 101 -9.11 8.94 35.39
CA GLU A 101 -9.29 9.39 36.78
C GLU A 101 -7.94 9.59 37.49
N GLN A 102 -6.92 8.77 37.21
CA GLN A 102 -5.57 9.01 37.73
C GLN A 102 -4.97 10.33 37.21
N VAL A 103 -5.17 10.67 35.93
CA VAL A 103 -4.73 11.95 35.37
C VAL A 103 -5.41 13.13 36.07
N VAL A 104 -6.69 13.00 36.40
CA VAL A 104 -7.47 14.09 37.04
C VAL A 104 -7.18 14.21 38.54
N SER A 105 -7.14 13.09 39.26
CA SER A 105 -7.06 13.07 40.73
C SER A 105 -5.64 13.05 41.28
N GLN A 106 -4.67 12.54 40.50
CA GLN A 106 -3.26 12.40 40.91
C GLN A 106 -2.31 12.81 39.77
N PRO A 107 -2.46 14.03 39.22
CA PRO A 107 -1.57 14.49 38.16
C PRO A 107 -0.14 14.63 38.68
N VAL A 108 0.85 14.40 37.81
CA VAL A 108 2.27 14.60 38.16
C VAL A 108 2.54 16.07 38.47
N THR A 109 1.85 16.98 37.79
CA THR A 109 1.89 18.42 38.11
C THR A 109 0.48 18.97 38.24
N PRO A 110 0.18 19.86 39.21
CA PRO A 110 -1.17 20.42 39.37
C PRO A 110 -1.71 21.18 38.15
N LEU A 111 -0.82 21.60 37.25
CA LEU A 111 -1.13 22.32 36.01
C LEU A 111 -0.92 21.45 34.76
N SER A 112 -0.97 20.12 34.92
CA SER A 112 -0.84 19.17 33.82
C SER A 112 -1.88 19.48 32.73
N ARG A 113 -1.40 19.64 31.50
CA ARG A 113 -2.25 20.02 30.36
C ARG A 113 -3.26 18.92 29.98
N TRP A 114 -3.09 17.72 30.54
CA TRP A 114 -3.90 16.52 30.24
C TRP A 114 -5.10 16.36 31.18
N ILE A 115 -5.21 17.15 32.25
CA ILE A 115 -6.35 17.13 33.17
C ILE A 115 -7.64 17.52 32.44
N ALA A 116 -7.63 18.62 31.69
CA ALA A 116 -8.80 19.10 30.95
C ALA A 116 -9.33 18.09 29.91
N PRO A 117 -8.50 17.55 28.98
CA PRO A 117 -8.99 16.54 28.03
C PRO A 117 -9.39 15.23 28.71
N ALA A 118 -8.77 14.83 29.83
CA ALA A 118 -9.18 13.65 30.59
C ALA A 118 -10.58 13.84 31.21
N ASN A 119 -10.83 14.99 31.86
CA ASN A 119 -12.17 15.34 32.37
C ASN A 119 -13.20 15.39 31.24
N ALA A 120 -12.87 16.00 30.11
CA ALA A 120 -13.76 16.06 28.96
C ALA A 120 -14.18 14.66 28.48
N LEU A 121 -13.25 13.69 28.43
CA LEU A 121 -13.60 12.30 28.11
C LEU A 121 -14.51 11.68 29.19
N LEU A 122 -14.17 11.82 30.47
CA LEU A 122 -14.94 11.24 31.58
C LEU A 122 -16.37 11.79 31.66
N GLU A 123 -16.57 13.07 31.36
CA GLU A 123 -17.86 13.75 31.45
C GLU A 123 -18.76 13.50 30.24
N ASN A 124 -18.16 13.41 29.04
CA ASN A 124 -18.91 13.40 27.79
C ASN A 124 -19.02 12.02 27.13
N TYR A 125 -18.17 11.06 27.49
CA TYR A 125 -18.30 9.68 27.00
C TYR A 125 -19.47 8.97 27.70
N ARG A 126 -20.55 8.68 26.96
CA ARG A 126 -21.73 7.94 27.47
C ARG A 126 -21.93 6.62 26.74
N THR A 127 -21.61 6.59 25.46
CA THR A 127 -21.75 5.45 24.56
C THR A 127 -20.54 5.35 23.64
N PRO A 128 -20.27 4.17 23.06
CA PRO A 128 -19.18 4.01 22.08
C PRO A 128 -19.27 4.99 20.89
N ALA A 129 -20.48 5.39 20.49
CA ALA A 129 -20.69 6.36 19.41
C ALA A 129 -20.13 7.76 19.73
N ASP A 130 -20.15 8.17 21.00
CA ASP A 130 -19.66 9.49 21.43
C ASP A 130 -18.15 9.63 21.23
N LEU A 131 -17.41 8.51 21.23
CA LEU A 131 -15.96 8.51 21.17
C LEU A 131 -15.44 9.14 19.89
N TYR A 132 -16.11 8.94 18.76
CA TYR A 132 -15.71 9.57 17.50
C TYR A 132 -15.76 11.09 17.59
N ARG A 133 -16.84 11.65 18.17
CA ARG A 133 -16.97 13.10 18.36
C ARG A 133 -15.88 13.63 19.29
N LEU A 134 -15.67 12.95 20.41
CA LEU A 134 -14.62 13.34 21.38
C LEU A 134 -13.23 13.30 20.75
N CYS A 135 -13.00 12.34 19.86
CA CYS A 135 -11.75 12.20 19.13
C CYS A 135 -11.46 13.33 18.14
N LEU A 136 -12.46 14.08 17.69
CA LEU A 136 -12.22 15.23 16.80
C LEU A 136 -11.37 16.29 17.51
N ASP A 137 -11.62 16.51 18.80
CA ASP A 137 -10.93 17.52 19.62
C ASP A 137 -9.82 16.92 20.52
N ALA A 138 -9.84 15.60 20.74
CA ALA A 138 -8.88 14.93 21.61
C ALA A 138 -7.48 14.87 20.98
N PRO A 139 -6.44 15.38 21.67
CA PRO A 139 -5.06 15.23 21.23
C PRO A 139 -4.67 13.75 21.15
N SER A 140 -3.96 13.38 20.08
CA SER A 140 -3.43 12.02 19.87
C SER A 140 -4.51 10.93 19.71
N CYS A 141 -5.79 11.27 19.51
CA CYS A 141 -6.78 10.28 19.11
C CYS A 141 -6.60 9.88 17.65
N GLU A 142 -6.50 8.56 17.43
CA GLU A 142 -6.53 7.96 16.10
C GLU A 142 -7.99 7.89 15.58
N MET A 143 -8.27 8.61 14.49
CA MET A 143 -9.64 8.72 13.96
C MET A 143 -10.16 7.42 13.35
N ARG A 144 -9.27 6.54 12.85
CA ARG A 144 -9.65 5.28 12.20
C ARG A 144 -10.41 4.33 13.13
N PRO A 145 -9.85 3.88 14.27
CA PRO A 145 -10.60 3.02 15.20
C PRO A 145 -11.84 3.72 15.77
N ALA A 146 -11.79 5.05 15.97
CA ALA A 146 -12.95 5.80 16.43
C ALA A 146 -14.10 5.76 15.40
N PHE A 147 -13.78 5.84 14.11
CA PHE A 147 -14.77 5.77 13.03
C PHE A 147 -15.35 4.36 12.88
N GLN A 148 -14.52 3.33 13.03
CA GLN A 148 -14.98 1.94 13.06
C GLN A 148 -15.99 1.73 14.20
N MET A 149 -15.64 2.19 15.40
CA MET A 149 -16.51 2.11 16.57
C MET A 149 -17.83 2.87 16.38
N LEU A 150 -17.79 4.07 15.77
CA LEU A 150 -19.01 4.81 15.43
C LEU A 150 -19.92 3.97 14.52
N VAL A 151 -19.39 3.40 13.44
CA VAL A 151 -20.18 2.62 12.47
C VAL A 151 -20.75 1.37 13.11
N GLU A 152 -19.96 0.66 13.92
CA GLU A 152 -20.39 -0.57 14.62
C GLU A 152 -21.46 -0.27 15.68
N SER A 153 -21.27 0.79 16.47
CA SER A 153 -22.19 1.16 17.56
C SER A 153 -23.57 1.62 17.09
N LEU A 154 -23.65 2.18 15.88
CA LEU A 154 -24.93 2.58 15.30
C LEU A 154 -25.78 1.36 14.90
N GLY A 155 -25.20 0.16 14.76
CA GLY A 155 -25.87 -1.15 14.69
C GLY A 155 -26.92 -1.32 13.58
N GLY A 156 -27.15 -0.31 12.75
CA GLY A 156 -28.25 -0.24 11.81
C GLY A 156 -27.93 -0.90 10.49
N ARG A 157 -28.95 -1.50 9.87
CA ARG A 157 -28.90 -1.92 8.44
C ARG A 157 -28.76 -0.73 7.48
N ALA A 158 -28.99 0.48 7.98
CA ALA A 158 -28.89 1.70 7.20
C ALA A 158 -27.45 2.22 7.21
N LEU A 159 -26.68 1.85 6.17
CA LEU A 159 -25.32 2.37 5.94
C LEU A 159 -25.24 3.90 5.76
N GLN A 160 -26.39 4.60 5.73
CA GLN A 160 -26.47 6.06 5.66
C GLN A 160 -26.38 6.75 7.02
N THR A 161 -26.78 6.08 8.11
CA THR A 161 -26.81 6.70 9.43
C THR A 161 -25.43 7.23 9.86
N PRO A 162 -24.31 6.48 9.68
CA PRO A 162 -23.00 7.02 10.01
C PRO A 162 -22.65 8.30 9.25
N LEU A 163 -23.07 8.44 7.99
CA LEU A 163 -22.77 9.63 7.18
C LEU A 163 -23.51 10.86 7.69
N VAL A 164 -24.79 10.72 8.05
CA VAL A 164 -25.56 11.81 8.66
C VAL A 164 -24.90 12.25 9.97
N THR A 165 -24.49 11.30 10.81
CA THR A 165 -23.79 11.59 12.06
C THR A 165 -22.44 12.29 11.84
N LEU A 166 -21.67 11.89 10.81
CA LEU A 166 -20.44 12.60 10.43
C LEU A 166 -20.71 14.06 10.06
N GLU A 167 -21.74 14.32 9.25
CA GLU A 167 -22.12 15.69 8.85
C GLU A 167 -22.58 16.53 10.04
N GLU A 168 -23.36 15.96 10.97
CA GLU A 168 -23.77 16.60 12.22
C GLU A 168 -22.57 16.99 13.11
N TYR A 169 -21.50 16.21 13.06
CA TYR A 169 -20.23 16.50 13.74
C TYR A 169 -19.32 17.47 12.96
N GLY A 170 -19.76 17.98 11.82
CA GLY A 170 -18.98 18.90 10.99
C GLY A 170 -17.84 18.24 10.22
N VAL A 171 -17.85 16.91 10.10
CA VAL A 171 -16.83 16.16 9.34
C VAL A 171 -17.08 16.36 7.85
N SER A 172 -16.01 16.63 7.10
CA SER A 172 -16.14 16.87 5.66
C SER A 172 -16.18 15.57 4.88
N ILE A 173 -17.36 15.19 4.39
CA ILE A 173 -17.53 14.13 3.40
C ILE A 173 -17.26 14.72 2.01
N ARG A 174 -16.26 14.20 1.29
CA ARG A 174 -15.86 14.71 -0.04
C ARG A 174 -16.59 14.00 -1.17
N SER A 175 -16.84 12.72 -1.01
CA SER A 175 -17.64 11.93 -1.94
C SER A 175 -18.15 10.67 -1.24
N THR A 176 -19.25 10.12 -1.76
CA THR A 176 -19.79 8.84 -1.35
C THR A 176 -20.49 8.20 -2.54
N GLY A 177 -20.58 6.89 -2.56
CA GLY A 177 -21.30 6.16 -3.59
C GLY A 177 -21.65 4.75 -3.15
N LEU A 178 -22.27 4.02 -4.07
CA LEU A 178 -22.58 2.61 -3.94
C LEU A 178 -21.71 1.82 -4.92
N PHE A 179 -21.15 0.72 -4.48
CA PHE A 179 -20.35 -0.17 -5.31
C PHE A 179 -20.41 -1.58 -4.72
N ASP A 180 -20.67 -2.58 -5.54
CA ASP A 180 -20.69 -3.99 -5.14
C ASP A 180 -19.24 -4.53 -5.17
N PHE A 181 -18.57 -4.50 -4.03
CA PHE A 181 -17.17 -4.93 -3.89
C PHE A 181 -17.06 -6.45 -3.78
N GLU A 182 -18.10 -7.14 -3.32
CA GLU A 182 -18.11 -8.60 -3.12
C GLU A 182 -18.58 -9.37 -4.37
N GLY A 183 -19.25 -8.71 -5.32
CA GLY A 183 -19.78 -9.30 -6.54
C GLY A 183 -21.07 -10.09 -6.32
N ASP A 184 -21.78 -9.86 -5.22
CA ASP A 184 -22.99 -10.59 -4.83
C ASP A 184 -24.29 -9.89 -5.28
N GLY A 185 -24.17 -8.73 -5.93
CA GLY A 185 -25.28 -7.92 -6.41
C GLY A 185 -25.87 -6.97 -5.37
N THR A 186 -25.38 -6.99 -4.13
CA THR A 186 -25.74 -6.04 -3.08
C THR A 186 -24.63 -4.99 -2.95
N PRO A 187 -24.85 -3.73 -3.34
CA PRO A 187 -23.79 -2.75 -3.27
C PRO A 187 -23.50 -2.31 -1.83
N GLU A 188 -22.23 -2.29 -1.46
CA GLU A 188 -21.76 -1.61 -0.26
C GLU A 188 -21.68 -0.10 -0.50
N ARG A 189 -21.60 0.65 0.61
CA ARG A 189 -21.38 2.09 0.56
C ARG A 189 -19.89 2.37 0.69
N TRP A 190 -19.35 3.23 -0.14
CA TRP A 190 -18.04 3.81 0.07
C TRP A 190 -18.13 5.29 0.37
N VAL A 191 -17.15 5.82 1.09
CA VAL A 191 -17.09 7.22 1.49
C VAL A 191 -15.64 7.71 1.53
N VAL A 192 -15.42 8.94 1.05
CA VAL A 192 -14.17 9.68 1.21
C VAL A 192 -14.37 10.76 2.24
N VAL A 193 -13.70 10.64 3.38
CA VAL A 193 -13.87 11.55 4.53
C VAL A 193 -12.58 12.28 4.84
N ARG A 194 -12.72 13.50 5.35
CA ARG A 194 -11.65 14.21 6.05
C ARG A 194 -12.09 14.43 7.48
N HIS A 195 -11.47 13.70 8.41
CA HIS A 195 -11.87 13.72 9.82
C HIS A 195 -11.67 15.10 10.46
N ARG A 196 -10.46 15.68 10.38
CA ARG A 196 -10.15 17.03 10.88
C ARG A 196 -9.70 17.99 9.77
N PRO A 197 -9.79 19.32 9.96
CA PRO A 197 -9.15 20.27 9.06
C PRO A 197 -7.65 19.96 8.98
N GLN A 198 -7.11 19.77 7.78
CA GLN A 198 -5.74 19.34 7.46
C GLN A 198 -5.45 17.83 7.45
N ASP A 199 -6.38 16.97 7.88
CA ASP A 199 -6.17 15.53 7.70
C ASP A 199 -6.15 15.16 6.21
N ALA A 200 -5.42 14.09 5.90
CA ALA A 200 -5.51 13.44 4.60
C ALA A 200 -6.95 12.96 4.35
N LEU A 201 -7.35 12.86 3.07
CA LEU A 201 -8.62 12.21 2.75
C LEU A 201 -8.45 10.70 2.91
N GLU A 202 -9.41 10.06 3.56
CA GLU A 202 -9.44 8.62 3.75
C GLU A 202 -10.59 8.00 2.97
N PHE A 203 -10.30 6.93 2.23
CA PHE A 203 -11.31 6.14 1.54
C PHE A 203 -11.71 4.94 2.40
N TRP A 204 -13.00 4.84 2.67
CA TRP A 204 -13.62 3.83 3.51
C TRP A 204 -14.71 3.08 2.79
N ILE A 205 -14.88 1.80 3.15
CA ILE A 205 -16.01 0.98 2.75
C ILE A 205 -16.84 0.65 3.98
N LEU A 206 -18.14 0.89 3.90
CA LEU A 206 -19.13 0.53 4.90
C LEU A 206 -19.93 -0.66 4.35
N ALA A 207 -19.82 -1.80 5.02
CA ALA A 207 -20.44 -3.05 4.57
C ALA A 207 -21.31 -3.67 5.67
N GLN A 208 -22.34 -4.41 5.25
CA GLN A 208 -23.27 -5.06 6.18
C GLN A 208 -22.80 -6.50 6.47
N ALA A 209 -22.41 -6.74 7.72
CA ALA A 209 -22.15 -8.08 8.26
C ALA A 209 -23.38 -8.60 9.06
N PRO A 210 -23.44 -9.91 9.35
CA PRO A 210 -24.47 -10.47 10.25
C PRO A 210 -24.46 -9.82 11.64
N ALA A 211 -23.28 -9.42 12.13
CA ALA A 211 -23.10 -8.77 13.42
C ALA A 211 -23.50 -7.29 13.44
N GLY A 212 -23.67 -6.65 12.27
CA GLY A 212 -23.92 -5.22 12.17
C GLY A 212 -23.22 -4.59 10.96
N ALA A 213 -23.23 -3.26 10.89
CA ALA A 213 -22.41 -2.54 9.91
C ALA A 213 -20.95 -2.51 10.38
N SER A 214 -20.01 -2.59 9.44
CA SER A 214 -18.57 -2.47 9.72
C SER A 214 -17.94 -1.48 8.75
N ALA A 215 -16.90 -0.78 9.21
CA ALA A 215 -16.13 0.16 8.40
C ALA A 215 -14.71 -0.34 8.15
N PHE A 216 -14.30 -0.29 6.89
CA PHE A 216 -12.99 -0.76 6.45
C PHE A 216 -12.20 0.37 5.82
N PHE A 217 -11.09 0.74 6.45
CA PHE A 217 -10.13 1.67 5.87
C PHE A 217 -9.41 0.98 4.72
N VAL A 218 -9.47 1.58 3.53
CA VAL A 218 -8.76 1.06 2.36
C VAL A 218 -7.43 1.77 2.19
N SER A 219 -7.45 3.09 2.06
CA SER A 219 -6.25 3.91 1.86
C SER A 219 -6.54 5.39 2.08
N THR A 220 -5.48 6.19 2.19
CA THR A 220 -5.54 7.63 1.95
C THR A 220 -5.61 7.94 0.45
N VAL A 221 -6.29 9.03 0.09
CA VAL A 221 -6.46 9.51 -1.30
C VAL A 221 -6.16 11.00 -1.39
N GLU A 222 -5.72 11.47 -2.56
CA GLU A 222 -5.39 12.90 -2.76
C GLU A 222 -6.55 13.71 -3.32
N ARG A 223 -7.52 13.05 -3.95
CA ARG A 223 -8.62 13.68 -4.70
C ARG A 223 -9.96 13.45 -4.02
N ASN A 224 -10.85 14.44 -4.14
CA ASN A 224 -12.21 14.35 -3.60
C ASN A 224 -13.02 13.20 -4.20
N ILE A 225 -12.78 12.89 -5.48
CA ILE A 225 -13.41 11.78 -6.21
C ILE A 225 -12.28 10.84 -6.62
N THR A 226 -12.37 9.58 -6.17
CA THR A 226 -11.43 8.54 -6.58
C THR A 226 -12.17 7.53 -7.45
N PRO A 227 -11.78 7.35 -8.72
CA PRO A 227 -12.43 6.38 -9.58
C PRO A 227 -12.20 4.96 -9.05
N LEU A 228 -13.26 4.15 -9.04
CA LEU A 228 -13.21 2.74 -8.72
C LEU A 228 -13.27 1.94 -10.02
N TYR A 229 -12.30 1.05 -10.21
CA TYR A 229 -12.27 0.15 -11.37
C TYR A 229 -12.49 -1.27 -10.88
N ARG A 230 -13.62 -1.87 -11.28
CA ARG A 230 -13.85 -3.31 -11.11
C ARG A 230 -13.00 -4.06 -12.11
N PHE A 231 -12.43 -5.16 -11.67
CA PHE A 231 -11.83 -6.12 -12.55
C PHE A 231 -12.76 -7.30 -12.82
N GLU A 232 -13.13 -7.47 -14.08
CA GLU A 232 -13.96 -8.57 -14.53
C GLU A 232 -13.08 -9.71 -15.06
N GLY A 233 -13.43 -10.96 -14.74
CA GLY A 233 -12.80 -12.15 -15.33
C GLY A 233 -11.84 -12.94 -14.44
N LEU A 234 -11.56 -12.49 -13.21
CA LEU A 234 -10.88 -13.33 -12.22
C LEU A 234 -11.90 -14.22 -11.50
N PRO A 235 -11.61 -15.52 -11.28
CA PRO A 235 -12.46 -16.34 -10.44
C PRO A 235 -12.40 -15.86 -8.98
N GLY A 236 -13.57 -15.73 -8.34
CA GLY A 236 -13.71 -15.33 -6.94
C GLY A 236 -14.28 -13.92 -6.75
N ALA A 237 -14.05 -13.34 -5.57
CA ALA A 237 -14.50 -11.99 -5.25
C ALA A 237 -13.85 -10.95 -6.19
N PRO A 238 -14.59 -9.91 -6.64
CA PRO A 238 -14.06 -8.86 -7.48
C PRO A 238 -12.82 -8.21 -6.86
N VAL A 239 -11.81 -8.02 -7.69
CA VAL A 239 -10.67 -7.15 -7.35
C VAL A 239 -11.01 -5.74 -7.82
N VAL A 240 -10.83 -4.76 -6.94
CA VAL A 240 -11.17 -3.37 -7.17
C VAL A 240 -9.91 -2.51 -7.07
N TRP A 241 -9.77 -1.58 -8.01
CA TRP A 241 -8.73 -0.57 -8.00
C TRP A 241 -9.26 0.75 -7.48
N LEU A 242 -8.64 1.26 -6.41
CA LEU A 242 -8.86 2.60 -5.90
C LEU A 242 -7.88 3.56 -6.58
N GLY A 243 -8.30 4.17 -7.69
CA GLY A 243 -7.42 5.01 -8.51
C GLY A 243 -6.14 4.26 -8.91
N ASN A 244 -4.99 4.83 -8.55
CA ASN A 244 -3.66 4.25 -8.76
C ASN A 244 -2.98 3.82 -7.44
N VAL A 245 -3.76 3.63 -6.36
CA VAL A 245 -3.19 3.48 -5.01
C VAL A 245 -2.95 2.02 -4.65
N VAL A 246 -4.03 1.24 -4.53
CA VAL A 246 -3.95 -0.14 -4.07
C VAL A 246 -5.07 -1.00 -4.68
N PRO A 247 -4.76 -2.20 -5.22
CA PRO A 247 -5.76 -3.21 -5.51
C PRO A 247 -6.16 -3.93 -4.24
N PHE A 248 -7.45 -4.19 -4.08
CA PHE A 248 -7.97 -4.95 -2.95
C PHE A 248 -9.22 -5.72 -3.38
N SER A 249 -9.61 -6.69 -2.56
CA SER A 249 -10.91 -7.36 -2.64
C SER A 249 -11.59 -7.30 -1.27
N LEU A 250 -12.90 -7.04 -1.28
CA LEU A 250 -13.74 -7.23 -0.10
C LEU A 250 -14.23 -8.67 -0.12
N ARG A 251 -14.06 -9.40 0.98
CA ARG A 251 -14.37 -10.82 1.05
C ARG A 251 -15.12 -11.15 2.32
N ARG A 252 -15.88 -12.25 2.24
CA ARG A 252 -16.62 -12.82 3.36
C ARG A 252 -16.06 -14.17 3.78
N THR A 253 -15.99 -14.42 5.09
CA THR A 253 -15.73 -15.75 5.63
C THR A 253 -17.00 -16.62 5.54
N ALA A 254 -16.88 -17.92 5.78
CA ALA A 254 -18.05 -18.80 5.85
C ALA A 254 -19.03 -18.39 6.96
N GLY A 255 -18.55 -17.76 8.04
CA GLY A 255 -19.36 -17.22 9.13
C GLY A 255 -20.02 -15.86 8.81
N GLY A 256 -19.78 -15.30 7.63
CA GLY A 256 -20.35 -14.02 7.22
C GLY A 256 -19.53 -12.80 7.64
N GLU A 257 -18.38 -12.97 8.30
CA GLU A 257 -17.47 -11.88 8.66
C GLU A 257 -16.83 -11.29 7.40
N ILE A 258 -16.75 -9.97 7.32
CA ILE A 258 -16.20 -9.26 6.16
C ILE A 258 -14.78 -8.82 6.48
N PHE A 259 -13.88 -8.93 5.50
CA PHE A 259 -12.52 -8.44 5.61
C PHE A 259 -11.99 -7.91 4.27
N LEU A 260 -11.03 -6.98 4.36
CA LEU A 260 -10.27 -6.51 3.21
C LEU A 260 -9.05 -7.39 2.98
N ARG A 261 -8.85 -7.80 1.72
CA ARG A 261 -7.61 -8.40 1.27
C ARG A 261 -6.95 -7.47 0.26
N PHE A 262 -5.82 -6.89 0.65
CA PHE A 262 -4.98 -6.13 -0.26
C PHE A 262 -4.24 -7.09 -1.19
N GLU A 263 -4.40 -6.87 -2.50
CA GLU A 263 -3.70 -7.65 -3.51
C GLU A 263 -2.44 -6.88 -3.93
N THR A 264 -1.38 -7.61 -4.23
CA THR A 264 -0.14 -7.01 -4.70
C THR A 264 -0.31 -6.48 -6.13
N PRO A 265 -0.01 -5.19 -6.42
CA PRO A 265 -0.24 -4.57 -7.74
C PRO A 265 0.37 -5.36 -8.90
N ARG A 266 1.58 -5.90 -8.70
CA ARG A 266 2.37 -6.56 -9.76
C ARG A 266 1.78 -7.89 -10.23
N TYR A 267 1.18 -8.66 -9.33
CA TYR A 267 0.57 -9.95 -9.71
C TYR A 267 -0.74 -9.73 -10.46
N PHE A 268 -1.41 -8.62 -10.21
CA PHE A 268 -2.71 -8.34 -10.77
C PHE A 268 -2.63 -7.95 -12.25
N ASP A 269 -1.71 -7.07 -12.60
CA ASP A 269 -1.56 -6.66 -14.00
C ASP A 269 -1.06 -7.82 -14.89
N ASP A 270 -0.27 -8.75 -14.32
CA ASP A 270 0.11 -9.99 -15.01
C ASP A 270 -1.09 -10.93 -15.20
N LEU A 271 -1.94 -11.08 -14.18
CA LEU A 271 -3.19 -11.86 -14.29
C LEU A 271 -4.15 -11.25 -15.31
N TYR A 272 -4.22 -9.92 -15.41
CA TYR A 272 -4.97 -9.26 -16.47
C TYR A 272 -4.45 -9.55 -17.85
N THR A 273 -3.13 -9.44 -18.00
CA THR A 273 -2.47 -9.78 -19.26
C THR A 273 -2.80 -11.23 -19.62
N GLU A 274 -2.65 -12.18 -18.70
CA GLU A 274 -2.99 -13.59 -18.94
C GLU A 274 -4.48 -13.82 -19.25
N TYR A 275 -5.39 -13.15 -18.56
CA TYR A 275 -6.83 -13.26 -18.82
C TYR A 275 -7.20 -12.77 -20.23
N VAL A 276 -6.70 -11.59 -20.63
CA VAL A 276 -6.97 -11.04 -21.97
C VAL A 276 -6.37 -11.94 -23.04
N LEU A 277 -5.15 -12.45 -22.83
CA LEU A 277 -4.51 -13.39 -23.75
C LEU A 277 -5.28 -14.70 -23.88
N GLY A 278 -5.71 -15.29 -22.77
CA GLY A 278 -6.52 -16.50 -22.77
C GLY A 278 -7.87 -16.31 -23.47
N THR A 279 -8.51 -15.16 -23.26
CA THR A 279 -9.79 -14.81 -23.89
C THR A 279 -9.63 -14.62 -25.40
N VAL A 280 -8.63 -13.84 -25.84
CA VAL A 280 -8.39 -13.60 -27.27
C VAL A 280 -7.94 -14.87 -27.96
N GLU A 281 -7.08 -15.67 -27.34
CA GLU A 281 -6.63 -16.94 -27.91
C GLU A 281 -7.79 -17.92 -28.07
N ARG A 282 -8.61 -18.10 -27.03
CA ARG A 282 -9.78 -18.97 -27.11
C ARG A 282 -10.79 -18.48 -28.14
N GLY A 283 -11.04 -17.16 -28.12
CA GLY A 283 -11.88 -16.47 -29.08
C GLY A 283 -11.46 -16.74 -30.52
N LEU A 284 -10.19 -16.45 -30.83
CA LEU A 284 -9.66 -16.51 -32.19
C LEU A 284 -9.61 -17.94 -32.74
N PHE A 285 -9.26 -18.93 -31.90
CA PHE A 285 -9.04 -20.31 -32.36
C PHE A 285 -10.23 -21.25 -32.21
N PHE A 286 -11.12 -21.01 -31.24
CA PHE A 286 -12.18 -21.99 -30.91
C PHE A 286 -13.59 -21.40 -30.95
N GLU A 287 -13.76 -20.11 -30.69
CA GLU A 287 -15.09 -19.49 -30.56
C GLU A 287 -15.46 -18.59 -31.75
N GLY A 288 -14.58 -18.44 -32.73
CA GLY A 288 -14.85 -17.68 -33.96
C GLY A 288 -14.81 -16.17 -33.79
N MET A 289 -14.07 -15.64 -32.81
CA MET A 289 -13.85 -14.21 -32.63
C MET A 289 -13.28 -13.59 -33.91
N PRO A 290 -13.88 -12.51 -34.46
CA PRO A 290 -13.35 -11.86 -35.65
C PRO A 290 -11.91 -11.35 -35.43
N PRO A 291 -10.98 -11.54 -36.38
CA PRO A 291 -9.59 -11.11 -36.24
C PRO A 291 -9.42 -9.61 -35.94
N ALA A 292 -10.29 -8.76 -36.49
CA ALA A 292 -10.29 -7.31 -36.21
C ALA A 292 -10.59 -7.01 -34.72
N GLU A 293 -11.50 -7.75 -34.10
CA GLU A 293 -11.81 -7.58 -32.68
C GLU A 293 -10.65 -8.05 -31.80
N ALA A 294 -10.08 -9.21 -32.12
CA ALA A 294 -8.89 -9.74 -31.45
C ALA A 294 -7.71 -8.76 -31.54
N GLN A 295 -7.45 -8.21 -32.73
CA GLN A 295 -6.41 -7.19 -32.95
C GLN A 295 -6.65 -5.96 -32.08
N SER A 296 -7.87 -5.41 -32.09
CA SER A 296 -8.24 -4.22 -31.30
C SER A 296 -8.00 -4.44 -29.81
N ARG A 297 -8.49 -5.55 -29.24
CA ARG A 297 -8.30 -5.90 -27.82
C ARG A 297 -6.82 -6.01 -27.44
N LEU A 298 -5.99 -6.62 -28.31
CA LEU A 298 -4.56 -6.78 -28.06
C LEU A 298 -3.78 -5.47 -28.21
N GLN A 299 -4.19 -4.57 -29.11
CA GLN A 299 -3.62 -3.22 -29.20
C GLN A 299 -3.96 -2.40 -27.95
N THR A 300 -5.22 -2.47 -27.49
CA THR A 300 -5.63 -1.83 -26.23
C THR A 300 -4.83 -2.38 -25.05
N LEU A 301 -4.66 -3.71 -24.96
CA LEU A 301 -3.83 -4.32 -23.92
C LEU A 301 -2.39 -3.82 -23.99
N THR A 302 -1.71 -4.00 -25.13
CA THR A 302 -0.27 -3.67 -25.25
C THR A 302 0.05 -2.17 -25.18
N GLY A 303 -0.94 -1.30 -25.40
CA GLY A 303 -0.82 0.14 -25.18
C GLY A 303 -1.23 0.62 -23.78
N SER A 304 -1.70 -0.28 -22.92
CA SER A 304 -2.14 0.03 -21.56
C SER A 304 -0.98 0.03 -20.57
N GLU A 305 -1.06 0.90 -19.55
CA GLU A 305 -0.18 0.86 -18.37
C GLU A 305 -0.29 -0.46 -17.57
N ARG A 306 -1.39 -1.21 -17.78
CA ARG A 306 -1.65 -2.51 -17.14
C ARG A 306 -0.97 -3.69 -17.82
N PHE A 307 -0.26 -3.48 -18.93
CA PHE A 307 0.42 -4.58 -19.62
C PHE A 307 1.76 -4.89 -18.97
N THR A 308 1.82 -5.99 -18.22
CA THR A 308 3.03 -6.52 -17.60
C THR A 308 3.05 -8.04 -17.65
N CYS A 309 4.27 -8.57 -17.52
CA CYS A 309 4.58 -9.98 -17.65
C CYS A 309 5.67 -10.39 -16.66
N ILE A 310 5.60 -9.87 -15.42
CA ILE A 310 6.66 -10.05 -14.41
C ILE A 310 6.66 -11.49 -13.89
N THR A 311 5.49 -12.02 -13.54
CA THR A 311 5.28 -13.35 -12.98
C THR A 311 5.33 -14.45 -14.04
N ASN A 312 4.85 -14.15 -15.25
CA ASN A 312 5.02 -15.02 -16.41
C ASN A 312 5.70 -14.26 -17.56
N PRO A 313 7.04 -14.36 -17.69
CA PRO A 313 7.77 -13.71 -18.77
C PRO A 313 7.33 -14.12 -20.18
N GLN A 314 6.57 -15.21 -20.33
CA GLN A 314 6.04 -15.65 -21.62
C GLN A 314 4.76 -14.90 -22.06
N SER A 315 4.06 -14.21 -21.16
CA SER A 315 2.82 -13.48 -21.50
C SER A 315 3.10 -12.36 -22.50
N CYS A 316 4.22 -11.65 -22.34
CA CYS A 316 4.59 -10.53 -23.21
C CYS A 316 4.80 -10.95 -24.65
N PRO A 317 5.66 -11.93 -24.94
CA PRO A 317 5.82 -12.39 -26.31
C PRO A 317 4.61 -13.14 -26.85
N ARG A 318 3.82 -13.81 -26.00
CA ARG A 318 2.52 -14.35 -26.39
C ARG A 318 1.59 -13.24 -26.87
N ALA A 319 1.51 -12.12 -26.14
CA ALA A 319 0.70 -10.95 -26.51
C ALA A 319 1.11 -10.37 -27.85
N TYR A 320 2.41 -10.11 -28.04
CA TYR A 320 2.91 -9.55 -29.29
C TYR A 320 2.77 -10.52 -30.47
N ALA A 321 2.96 -11.82 -30.26
CA ALA A 321 2.76 -12.83 -31.30
C ALA A 321 1.27 -13.00 -31.67
N LEU A 322 0.37 -13.01 -30.69
CA LEU A 322 -1.08 -13.02 -30.92
C LEU A 322 -1.53 -11.74 -31.61
N LEU A 323 -0.96 -10.58 -31.27
CA LEU A 323 -1.26 -9.32 -31.94
C LEU A 323 -0.83 -9.38 -33.42
N GLY A 324 0.37 -9.90 -33.66
CA GLY A 324 0.89 -10.15 -35.01
C GLY A 324 -0.04 -11.06 -35.82
N LEU A 325 -0.51 -12.15 -35.21
CA LEU A 325 -1.39 -13.13 -35.84
C LEU A 325 -2.79 -12.57 -36.12
N ALA A 326 -3.40 -11.90 -35.14
CA ALA A 326 -4.72 -11.31 -35.32
C ALA A 326 -4.72 -10.26 -36.44
N ALA A 327 -3.68 -9.42 -36.50
CA ALA A 327 -3.50 -8.45 -37.57
C ALA A 327 -3.26 -9.09 -38.94
N ASP A 328 -2.46 -10.17 -39.01
CA ASP A 328 -2.21 -10.94 -40.23
C ASP A 328 -3.52 -11.54 -40.77
N LEU A 329 -4.32 -12.17 -39.90
CA LEU A 329 -5.63 -12.70 -40.23
C LEU A 329 -6.65 -11.61 -40.62
N ASN A 330 -6.46 -10.39 -40.12
CA ASN A 330 -7.26 -9.22 -40.48
C ASN A 330 -6.76 -8.49 -41.75
N GLY A 331 -5.66 -8.93 -42.35
CA GLY A 331 -5.04 -8.28 -43.52
C GLY A 331 -4.24 -7.00 -43.22
N ASP A 332 -4.06 -6.63 -41.95
CA ASP A 332 -3.24 -5.49 -41.52
C ASP A 332 -1.76 -5.90 -41.45
N THR A 333 -1.11 -5.92 -42.61
CA THR A 333 0.30 -6.37 -42.73
C THR A 333 1.25 -5.52 -41.90
N ARG A 334 0.98 -4.22 -41.72
CA ARG A 334 1.86 -3.31 -40.97
C ARG A 334 1.86 -3.65 -39.49
N VAL A 335 0.67 -3.81 -38.90
CA VAL A 335 0.55 -4.19 -37.48
C VAL A 335 1.02 -5.63 -37.28
N ALA A 336 0.77 -6.52 -38.22
CA ALA A 336 1.25 -7.91 -38.17
C ALA A 336 2.77 -7.98 -38.01
N ILE A 337 3.51 -7.29 -38.90
CA ILE A 337 4.98 -7.24 -38.86
C ILE A 337 5.45 -6.60 -37.56
N ALA A 338 4.84 -5.50 -37.12
CA ALA A 338 5.23 -4.82 -35.88
C ALA A 338 5.06 -5.74 -34.64
N GLY A 339 3.94 -6.44 -34.52
CA GLY A 339 3.69 -7.39 -33.44
C GLY A 339 4.71 -8.54 -33.42
N TYR A 340 4.95 -9.18 -34.56
CA TYR A 340 5.94 -10.25 -34.66
C TYR A 340 7.37 -9.77 -34.37
N MET A 341 7.76 -8.59 -34.88
CA MET A 341 9.07 -8.02 -34.62
C MET A 341 9.27 -7.67 -33.14
N GLU A 342 8.25 -7.16 -32.46
CA GLU A 342 8.35 -6.82 -31.04
C GLU A 342 8.45 -8.09 -30.16
N ALA A 343 7.70 -9.15 -30.49
CA ALA A 343 7.86 -10.46 -29.84
C ALA A 343 9.29 -10.99 -29.96
N TRP A 344 9.87 -10.90 -31.17
CA TRP A 344 11.24 -11.33 -31.43
C TRP A 344 12.27 -10.45 -30.70
N ARG A 345 12.18 -9.12 -30.82
CA ARG A 345 13.16 -8.19 -30.25
C ARG A 345 13.24 -8.29 -28.73
N LYS A 346 12.09 -8.36 -28.06
CA LYS A 346 12.04 -8.36 -26.59
C LYS A 346 12.38 -9.71 -25.97
N THR A 347 12.09 -10.82 -26.64
CA THR A 347 12.29 -12.17 -26.06
C THR A 347 12.78 -13.19 -27.09
N PRO A 348 14.01 -13.04 -27.60
CA PRO A 348 14.50 -13.85 -28.72
C PRO A 348 14.56 -15.36 -28.47
N GLN A 349 14.47 -15.80 -27.22
CA GLN A 349 14.48 -17.20 -26.79
C GLN A 349 13.07 -17.78 -26.55
N SER A 350 12.02 -16.97 -26.61
CA SER A 350 10.64 -17.45 -26.41
C SER A 350 10.18 -18.32 -27.60
N PRO A 351 9.40 -19.39 -27.39
CA PRO A 351 8.79 -20.13 -28.49
C PRO A 351 7.93 -19.24 -29.40
N TYR A 352 7.30 -18.20 -28.85
CA TYR A 352 6.53 -17.22 -29.63
C TYR A 352 7.41 -16.38 -30.57
N ALA A 353 8.65 -16.09 -30.18
CA ALA A 353 9.62 -15.41 -31.05
C ALA A 353 10.07 -16.31 -32.21
N ILE A 354 10.16 -17.63 -32.00
CA ILE A 354 10.44 -18.59 -33.07
C ILE A 354 9.30 -18.59 -34.09
N LEU A 355 8.06 -18.64 -33.63
CA LEU A 355 6.87 -18.55 -34.49
C LEU A 355 6.84 -17.22 -35.28
N ALA A 356 7.09 -16.11 -34.59
CA ALA A 356 7.17 -14.78 -35.20
C ALA A 356 8.24 -14.72 -36.31
N ARG A 357 9.44 -15.26 -36.07
CA ARG A 357 10.51 -15.32 -37.11
C ARG A 357 10.09 -16.14 -38.32
N LEU A 358 9.44 -17.29 -38.11
CA LEU A 358 8.98 -18.14 -39.21
C LEU A 358 7.91 -17.44 -40.06
N ARG A 359 7.03 -16.66 -39.43
CA ARG A 359 6.01 -15.86 -40.14
C ARG A 359 6.63 -14.72 -40.94
N VAL A 360 7.53 -13.94 -40.36
CA VAL A 360 8.20 -12.83 -41.07
C VAL A 360 9.07 -13.34 -42.23
N ARG A 361 9.76 -14.48 -42.07
CA ARG A 361 10.59 -15.08 -43.13
C ARG A 361 9.81 -15.63 -44.32
N ARG A 362 8.53 -15.97 -44.16
CA ARG A 362 7.67 -16.45 -45.25
C ARG A 362 7.17 -15.33 -46.17
N ASN A 363 7.50 -14.07 -45.87
CA ASN A 363 7.20 -12.94 -46.74
C ASN A 363 8.46 -12.35 -47.41
N PRO A 364 9.31 -13.14 -48.12
CA PRO A 364 10.28 -12.55 -49.01
C PRO A 364 9.56 -12.22 -50.31
N THR A 365 9.29 -10.95 -50.56
CA THR A 365 9.66 -10.47 -51.89
C THR A 365 11.16 -10.77 -52.00
N LEU A 366 11.51 -11.88 -52.65
CA LEU A 366 12.91 -12.26 -52.80
C LEU A 366 13.65 -11.04 -53.37
N PRO A 367 14.70 -10.52 -52.70
CA PRO A 367 15.63 -9.66 -53.39
C PRO A 367 16.19 -10.49 -54.55
N THR A 368 16.00 -10.00 -55.77
CA THR A 368 16.57 -10.58 -56.98
C THR A 368 18.07 -10.77 -56.73
N TYR A 369 18.56 -12.00 -56.93
CA TYR A 369 19.98 -12.31 -56.80
C TYR A 369 20.79 -11.40 -57.73
N THR A 370 21.41 -10.36 -57.18
CA THR A 370 22.52 -9.67 -57.85
C THR A 370 23.77 -10.50 -57.57
N PRO A 371 24.42 -11.10 -58.59
CA PRO A 371 25.62 -11.91 -58.36
C PRO A 371 26.69 -11.04 -57.69
N THR A 372 27.14 -11.48 -56.52
CA THR A 372 28.23 -10.83 -55.76
C THR A 372 29.55 -11.06 -56.51
N PRO A 373 30.35 -10.02 -56.78
CA PRO A 373 31.65 -10.19 -57.44
C PRO A 373 32.59 -11.02 -56.56
N THR A 374 33.18 -12.05 -57.15
CA THR A 374 34.18 -12.93 -56.53
C THR A 374 35.42 -12.12 -56.16
N ALA A 375 35.69 -11.98 -54.85
CA ALA A 375 36.91 -11.39 -54.34
C ALA A 375 38.05 -12.41 -54.38
N THR A 376 39.11 -12.11 -55.14
CA THR A 376 40.36 -12.87 -55.15
C THR A 376 41.14 -12.56 -53.86
N PHE A 377 41.35 -13.56 -53.01
CA PHE A 377 42.12 -13.41 -51.78
C PHE A 377 43.63 -13.46 -52.07
N THR A 378 44.32 -12.35 -51.80
CA THR A 378 45.80 -12.32 -51.71
C THR A 378 46.19 -12.55 -50.25
N SER A 379 47.00 -13.58 -49.99
CA SER A 379 47.47 -13.92 -48.64
C SER A 379 48.53 -12.93 -48.15
N THR A 380 48.20 -12.13 -47.14
CA THR A 380 49.16 -11.28 -46.40
C THR A 380 49.63 -12.03 -45.14
N PRO A 381 50.95 -12.09 -44.84
CA PRO A 381 51.46 -12.86 -43.70
C PRO A 381 51.08 -12.25 -42.35
N THR A 382 50.74 -13.13 -41.42
CA THR A 382 50.29 -12.86 -40.05
C THR A 382 51.44 -12.40 -39.14
N PRO A 383 51.31 -11.28 -38.38
CA PRO A 383 52.28 -10.92 -37.36
C PRO A 383 52.11 -11.76 -36.09
N THR A 384 53.22 -12.30 -35.58
CA THR A 384 53.30 -13.05 -34.31
C THR A 384 53.19 -12.10 -33.12
N ILE A 385 52.16 -12.27 -32.29
CA ILE A 385 51.99 -11.52 -31.03
C ILE A 385 52.75 -12.26 -29.92
N THR A 386 53.72 -11.58 -29.32
CA THR A 386 54.42 -12.03 -28.10
C THR A 386 53.73 -11.41 -26.89
N TYR A 387 53.24 -12.23 -25.96
CA TYR A 387 52.65 -11.76 -24.70
C TYR A 387 53.72 -11.72 -23.60
N THR A 388 53.92 -10.54 -23.01
CA THR A 388 54.71 -10.34 -21.79
C THR A 388 53.75 -10.28 -20.59
N PRO A 389 53.90 -11.15 -19.56
CA PRO A 389 53.05 -11.07 -18.38
C PRO A 389 53.51 -9.95 -17.45
N THR A 390 52.62 -8.99 -17.16
CA THR A 390 52.83 -7.95 -16.16
C THR A 390 52.31 -8.42 -14.81
N ILE A 391 53.17 -8.44 -13.80
CA ILE A 391 52.84 -8.78 -12.41
C ILE A 391 52.40 -7.49 -11.71
N THR A 392 51.16 -7.43 -11.25
CA THR A 392 50.60 -6.32 -10.47
C THR A 392 50.86 -6.56 -8.98
N PRO A 393 51.54 -5.66 -8.25
CA PRO A 393 51.75 -5.83 -6.81
C PRO A 393 50.50 -5.47 -5.99
N THR A 394 50.24 -6.27 -4.97
CA THR A 394 49.19 -6.10 -3.96
C THR A 394 49.52 -4.93 -3.02
N PRO A 395 48.62 -3.96 -2.76
CA PRO A 395 48.88 -2.89 -1.81
C PRO A 395 48.82 -3.41 -0.37
N THR A 396 49.86 -3.10 0.41
CA THR A 396 49.92 -3.31 1.85
C THR A 396 49.38 -2.06 2.55
N ILE A 397 48.29 -2.19 3.31
CA ILE A 397 47.75 -1.09 4.13
C ILE A 397 48.57 -1.03 5.42
N THR A 398 49.27 0.08 5.64
CA THR A 398 49.99 0.38 6.90
C THR A 398 49.23 1.48 7.63
N ASN A 399 48.61 1.15 8.77
CA ASN A 399 47.98 2.13 9.64
C ASN A 399 49.04 2.83 10.48
N THR A 400 49.36 4.08 10.15
CA THR A 400 50.09 5.00 11.04
C THR A 400 49.24 6.27 11.19
N PRO A 401 48.82 6.66 12.41
CA PRO A 401 48.10 7.92 12.61
C PRO A 401 49.05 9.10 12.40
N ASP A 402 48.66 10.04 11.53
CA ASP A 402 49.35 11.32 11.34
C ASP A 402 48.98 12.27 12.50
N PRO A 403 49.93 12.67 13.35
CA PRO A 403 49.66 13.55 14.49
C PRO A 403 49.44 15.02 14.09
N ASN A 404 49.38 15.36 12.79
CA ASN A 404 49.31 16.75 12.33
C ASN A 404 48.01 17.15 11.59
N ALA A 405 46.92 16.38 11.75
CA ALA A 405 45.63 16.72 11.16
C ALA A 405 44.98 17.93 11.88
N SER A 406 45.18 19.12 11.31
CA SER A 406 44.52 20.36 11.74
C SER A 406 43.03 20.37 11.35
N PRO A 407 42.11 20.79 12.24
CA PRO A 407 40.67 20.74 11.99
C PRO A 407 40.27 21.72 10.88
N THR A 408 39.56 21.21 9.87
CA THR A 408 38.93 22.01 8.83
C THR A 408 37.73 22.79 9.41
N PRO A 409 37.63 24.12 9.25
CA PRO A 409 36.52 24.89 9.79
C PRO A 409 35.21 24.55 9.10
N SER A 410 34.18 24.31 9.92
CA SER A 410 32.80 24.06 9.49
C SER A 410 32.24 25.26 8.72
N PRO A 411 31.49 25.06 7.62
CA PRO A 411 30.88 26.16 6.87
C PRO A 411 29.82 26.87 7.73
N SER A 412 29.87 28.20 7.70
CA SER A 412 28.91 29.10 8.35
C SER A 412 27.55 29.04 7.63
N PRO A 413 26.41 29.09 8.34
CA PRO A 413 25.09 29.05 7.71
C PRO A 413 24.84 30.33 6.87
N THR A 414 24.42 30.11 5.63
CA THR A 414 23.95 31.16 4.71
C THR A 414 22.55 31.59 5.12
N LEU A 415 22.35 32.86 5.44
CA LEU A 415 21.04 33.43 5.74
C LEU A 415 20.26 33.69 4.44
N THR A 416 19.07 33.09 4.32
CA THR A 416 18.11 33.34 3.24
C THR A 416 17.40 34.68 3.47
N PRO A 417 17.32 35.59 2.47
CA PRO A 417 16.63 36.86 2.63
C PRO A 417 15.10 36.68 2.66
N THR A 418 14.46 37.39 3.59
CA THR A 418 13.01 37.49 3.74
C THR A 418 12.40 38.33 2.60
N PRO A 419 11.31 37.89 1.94
CA PRO A 419 10.67 38.65 0.88
C PRO A 419 9.90 39.87 1.44
N THR A 420 10.10 41.02 0.81
CA THR A 420 9.37 42.28 1.06
C THR A 420 7.93 42.18 0.53
N PRO A 421 6.90 42.62 1.27
CA PRO A 421 5.53 42.67 0.76
C PRO A 421 5.39 43.75 -0.32
N ALA A 422 4.75 43.40 -1.43
CA ALA A 422 4.30 44.36 -2.44
C ALA A 422 3.05 45.10 -1.92
N SER A 423 3.03 46.42 -2.09
CA SER A 423 1.89 47.31 -1.79
C SER A 423 0.85 47.30 -2.91
#